data_AF-J3DZD5-F1
#
_entry.id   AF-J3DZD5-F1
#
_cell.length_a   1.000
_cell.length_b   1.000
_cell.length_c   1.000
_cell.angle_alpha   90.00
_cell.angle_beta   90.00
_cell.angle_gamma   90.00
#
_symmetry.space_group_name_H-M   'P 1'
#
loop_
_entity.id
_entity.type
_entity.pdbx_description
1 polymer ?
#
loop_
_entity_poly.entity_id
_entity_poly.type
_entity_poly.pdbx_seq_one_letter_code
_entity_poly.pdbx_strand_id
1 'polypeptide(L)'
;MNRYVLINYGTSSPFPRVVDIQDAEEQPMVIPPGIQANWNQVAIDTVVQVGWKAEYTESGWVFSEPTYQDYVDLVAVQVRTKLGLASGWLTINPVNFKVNLGVATPADQAAWLAYQQYHIAVSDVKTQADYPYTINWPVAPF
;
A
#
# COMPACT_ATOMS: atom_id res chain seq x y z
N MET A 1 -17.51 27.76 6.06
CA MET A 1 -16.43 26.87 5.62
C MET A 1 -16.15 25.81 6.66
N ASN A 2 -16.37 24.55 6.29
CA ASN A 2 -16.14 23.36 7.09
C ASN A 2 -14.85 22.67 6.64
N ARG A 3 -14.20 21.91 7.53
CA ARG A 3 -13.08 21.04 7.16
C ARG A 3 -13.57 19.62 6.97
N TYR A 4 -13.22 19.02 5.85
CA TYR A 4 -13.49 17.62 5.53
C TYR A 4 -12.17 16.87 5.38
N VAL A 5 -12.12 15.67 5.97
CA VAL A 5 -10.97 14.77 5.92
C VAL A 5 -11.41 13.47 5.24
N LEU A 6 -10.73 13.10 4.16
CA LEU A 6 -10.95 11.83 3.49
C LEU A 6 -10.11 10.76 4.18
N ILE A 7 -10.77 9.77 4.76
CA ILE A 7 -10.11 8.69 5.51
C ILE A 7 -10.29 7.39 4.73
N ASN A 8 -9.17 6.74 4.39
CA ASN A 8 -9.15 5.42 3.78
C ASN A 8 -9.24 4.32 4.86
N TYR A 9 -10.17 3.39 4.68
CA TYR A 9 -10.44 2.23 5.53
C TYR A 9 -10.09 0.90 4.86
N GLY A 10 -9.61 0.95 3.62
CA GLY A 10 -9.28 -0.24 2.84
C GLY A 10 -8.15 -1.06 3.46
N THR A 11 -8.12 -2.35 3.13
CA THR A 11 -7.10 -3.31 3.58
C THR A 11 -5.71 -3.06 3.00
N SER A 12 -5.56 -2.05 2.14
CA SER A 12 -4.27 -1.57 1.62
C SER A 12 -3.45 -0.81 2.67
N SER A 13 -3.98 -0.61 3.88
CA SER A 13 -3.34 0.03 5.02
C SER A 13 -3.63 -0.80 6.28
N PRO A 14 -2.69 -0.93 7.23
CA PRO A 14 -2.91 -1.65 8.49
C PRO A 14 -3.84 -0.90 9.46
N PHE A 15 -4.08 0.39 9.21
CA PHE A 15 -4.98 1.25 9.98
C PHE A 15 -5.63 2.31 9.08
N PRO A 16 -6.75 2.93 9.50
CA PRO A 16 -7.35 4.03 8.75
C PRO A 16 -6.42 5.22 8.65
N ARG A 17 -6.37 5.85 7.47
CA ARG A 17 -5.37 6.89 7.19
C ARG A 17 -5.96 8.05 6.41
N VAL A 18 -5.52 9.24 6.71
CA VAL A 18 -5.90 10.45 5.98
C VAL A 18 -5.26 10.42 4.60
N VAL A 19 -6.08 10.56 3.57
CA VAL A 19 -5.63 10.56 2.17
C VAL A 19 -5.86 11.90 1.47
N ASP A 20 -6.79 12.72 1.98
CA ASP A 20 -7.02 14.07 1.49
C ASP A 20 -7.67 14.95 2.57
N ILE A 21 -7.49 16.26 2.46
CA ILE A 21 -8.05 17.28 3.36
C ILE A 21 -8.56 18.43 2.51
N GLN A 22 -9.82 18.82 2.68
CA GLN A 22 -10.44 19.90 1.93
C GLN A 22 -11.29 20.79 2.84
N ASP A 23 -11.13 22.09 2.69
CA ASP A 23 -11.99 23.09 3.33
C ASP A 23 -13.06 23.54 2.31
N ALA A 24 -14.34 23.31 2.63
CA ALA A 24 -15.47 23.54 1.73
C ALA A 24 -16.76 23.87 2.50
N GLU A 25 -17.75 24.50 1.85
CA GLU A 25 -19.06 24.72 2.47
C GLU A 25 -19.90 23.43 2.52
N GLU A 26 -19.82 22.61 1.47
CA GLU A 26 -20.50 21.32 1.35
C GLU A 26 -19.49 20.17 1.32
N GLN A 27 -19.95 18.97 1.71
CA GLN A 27 -19.10 17.79 1.73
C GLN A 27 -18.63 17.42 0.31
N PRO A 28 -17.32 17.22 0.07
CA PRO A 28 -16.84 16.70 -1.19
C PRO A 28 -17.38 15.29 -1.46
N MET A 29 -17.58 14.98 -2.74
CA MET A 29 -18.12 13.66 -3.16
C MET A 29 -17.11 12.80 -3.91
N VAL A 30 -15.99 13.38 -4.32
CA VAL A 30 -14.96 12.68 -5.09
C VAL A 30 -14.14 11.79 -4.15
N ILE A 31 -14.11 10.50 -4.45
CA ILE A 31 -13.21 9.52 -3.81
C ILE A 31 -12.28 9.02 -4.92
N PRO A 32 -10.95 9.07 -4.72
CA PRO A 32 -10.00 8.49 -5.66
C PRO A 32 -10.31 7.02 -5.99
N PRO A 33 -10.05 6.57 -7.23
CA PRO A 33 -10.29 5.18 -7.61
C PRO A 33 -9.36 4.23 -6.83
N GLY A 34 -9.87 3.04 -6.53
CA GLY A 34 -9.07 1.96 -5.92
C GLY A 34 -8.86 2.08 -4.40
N ILE A 35 -9.52 3.04 -3.74
CA ILE A 35 -9.54 3.13 -2.28
C ILE A 35 -10.97 3.02 -1.74
N GLN A 36 -11.08 2.51 -0.51
CA GLN A 36 -12.33 2.50 0.23
C GLN A 36 -12.27 3.60 1.28
N ALA A 37 -12.83 4.76 0.99
CA ALA A 37 -12.70 5.95 1.84
C ALA A 37 -14.02 6.69 2.03
N ASN A 38 -14.12 7.49 3.09
CA ASN A 38 -15.25 8.39 3.32
C ASN A 38 -14.76 9.78 3.74
N TRP A 39 -15.48 10.80 3.30
CA TRP A 39 -15.31 12.16 3.79
C TRP A 39 -15.96 12.31 5.17
N ASN A 40 -15.21 12.89 6.10
CA ASN A 40 -15.66 13.13 7.46
C ASN A 40 -15.51 14.61 7.78
N GLN A 41 -16.59 15.25 8.21
CA GLN A 41 -16.53 16.63 8.71
C GLN A 41 -15.83 16.64 10.07
N VAL A 42 -14.90 17.56 10.25
CA VAL A 42 -14.20 17.82 11.51
C VAL A 42 -14.23 19.32 11.82
N ALA A 43 -13.86 19.70 13.04
CA ALA A 43 -13.75 21.11 13.39
C ALA A 43 -12.68 21.79 12.51
N ILE A 44 -12.91 23.04 12.12
CA ILE A 44 -12.03 23.78 11.18
C ILE A 44 -10.60 23.96 11.72
N ASP A 45 -10.45 23.96 13.04
CA ASP A 45 -9.19 24.06 13.78
C ASP A 45 -8.54 22.70 14.08
N THR A 46 -9.12 21.60 13.60
CA THR A 46 -8.54 20.25 13.74
C THR A 46 -7.17 20.21 13.07
N VAL A 47 -6.15 19.84 13.85
CA VAL A 47 -4.79 19.60 13.36
C VAL A 47 -4.73 18.21 12.74
N VAL A 48 -4.49 18.16 11.43
CA VAL A 48 -4.44 16.92 10.64
C VAL A 48 -3.61 17.13 9.38
N GLN A 49 -2.93 16.08 8.91
CA GLN A 49 -2.18 16.09 7.64
C GLN A 49 -2.45 14.82 6.83
N VAL A 50 -2.27 14.91 5.52
CA VAL A 50 -2.30 13.73 4.64
C VAL A 50 -1.20 12.75 5.06
N GLY A 51 -1.57 11.47 5.16
CA GLY A 51 -0.69 10.41 5.65
C GLY A 51 -0.82 10.10 7.14
N TRP A 52 -1.46 10.96 7.93
CA TRP A 52 -1.68 10.70 9.35
C TRP A 52 -2.63 9.54 9.60
N LYS A 53 -2.41 8.85 10.71
CA LYS A 53 -3.31 7.82 11.21
C LYS A 53 -4.61 8.47 11.68
N ALA A 54 -5.73 7.79 11.46
CA ALA A 54 -7.04 8.20 11.92
C ALA A 54 -7.65 7.09 12.81
N GLU A 55 -7.97 7.44 14.05
CA GLU A 55 -8.60 6.55 15.01
C GLU A 55 -9.94 7.13 15.44
N TYR A 56 -10.98 6.29 15.44
CA TYR A 56 -12.29 6.71 15.91
C TYR A 56 -12.44 6.36 17.40
N THR A 57 -12.64 7.38 18.22
CA THR A 57 -12.81 7.27 19.67
C THR A 57 -14.23 7.66 20.07
N GLU A 58 -14.57 7.54 21.35
CA GLU A 58 -15.84 8.04 21.90
C GLU A 58 -16.04 9.55 21.66
N SER A 59 -14.95 10.31 21.56
CA SER A 59 -14.97 11.76 21.30
C SER A 59 -14.87 12.13 19.82
N GLY A 60 -14.93 11.14 18.92
CA GLY A 60 -14.81 11.33 17.47
C GLY A 60 -13.42 10.98 16.94
N TRP A 61 -13.09 11.54 15.76
CA TRP A 61 -11.82 11.27 15.06
C TRP A 61 -10.63 11.90 15.78
N VAL A 62 -9.61 11.09 16.04
CA VAL A 62 -8.30 11.51 16.51
C VAL A 62 -7.29 11.24 15.41
N PHE A 63 -6.48 12.24 15.08
CA PHE A 63 -5.44 12.14 14.07
C PHE A 63 -4.07 12.23 14.70
N SER A 64 -3.16 11.39 14.25
CA SER A 64 -1.78 11.36 14.78
C SER A 64 -0.77 11.10 13.68
N GLU A 65 0.42 11.66 13.87
CA GLU A 65 1.57 11.36 13.02
C GLU A 65 1.93 9.87 13.13
N PRO A 66 2.19 9.17 12.01
CA PRO A 66 2.57 7.77 12.07
C PRO A 66 3.92 7.59 12.77
N THR A 67 4.01 6.59 13.64
CA THR A 67 5.26 6.18 14.27
C THR A 67 6.16 5.42 13.28
N TYR A 68 7.43 5.21 13.63
CA TYR A 68 8.31 4.31 12.88
C TYR A 68 7.69 2.93 12.65
N GLN A 69 7.04 2.36 13.67
CA GLN A 69 6.41 1.05 13.56
C GLN A 69 5.21 1.08 12.62
N ASP A 70 4.43 2.16 12.62
CA ASP A 70 3.32 2.33 11.67
C ASP A 70 3.82 2.32 10.21
N TYR A 71 4.97 2.97 9.94
CA TYR A 71 5.60 2.90 8.62
C TYR A 71 6.12 1.49 8.29
N VAL A 72 6.70 0.77 9.26
CA VAL A 72 7.08 -0.63 9.07
C VAL A 72 5.87 -1.49 8.68
N ASP A 73 4.74 -1.31 9.35
CA ASP A 73 3.52 -2.08 9.09
C ASP A 73 2.93 -1.73 7.71
N LEU A 74 2.99 -0.45 7.32
CA LEU A 74 2.61 0.00 5.98
C LEU A 74 3.46 -0.67 4.89
N VAL A 75 4.78 -0.71 5.07
CA VAL A 75 5.69 -1.38 4.13
C VAL A 75 5.42 -2.89 4.11
N ALA A 76 5.12 -3.51 5.26
CA ALA A 76 4.78 -4.93 5.33
C ALA A 76 3.51 -5.29 4.53
N VAL A 77 2.45 -4.46 4.59
CA VAL A 77 1.25 -4.63 3.77
C VAL A 77 1.58 -4.54 2.28
N GLN A 78 2.43 -3.60 1.88
CA GLN A 78 2.86 -3.44 0.49
C GLN A 78 3.70 -4.63 -0.01
N VAL A 79 4.62 -5.13 0.81
CA VAL A 79 5.40 -6.35 0.52
C VAL A 79 4.46 -7.54 0.30
N ARG A 80 3.53 -7.78 1.22
CA ARG A 80 2.56 -8.89 1.10
C ARG A 80 1.71 -8.77 -0.15
N THR A 81 1.24 -7.56 -0.47
CA THR A 81 0.43 -7.30 -1.67
C THR A 81 1.22 -7.63 -2.94
N LYS A 82 2.46 -7.13 -3.05
CA LYS A 82 3.34 -7.36 -4.21
C LYS A 82 3.71 -8.83 -4.39
N LEU A 83 4.07 -9.52 -3.30
CA LEU A 83 4.38 -10.95 -3.35
C LEU A 83 3.14 -11.81 -3.63
N GLY A 84 1.97 -11.40 -3.15
CA GLY A 84 0.69 -12.03 -3.47
C GLY A 84 0.35 -11.94 -4.95
N LEU A 85 0.51 -10.76 -5.57
CA LEU A 85 0.35 -10.57 -7.02
C LEU A 85 1.34 -11.42 -7.82
N ALA A 86 2.61 -11.45 -7.41
CA ALA A 86 3.63 -12.30 -8.03
C ALA A 86 3.24 -13.79 -7.97
N SER A 87 2.81 -14.27 -6.81
CA SER A 87 2.37 -15.66 -6.63
C SER A 87 1.13 -15.97 -7.50
N GLY A 88 0.21 -15.02 -7.62
CA GLY A 88 -0.94 -15.11 -8.52
C GLY A 88 -0.53 -15.24 -9.99
N TRP A 89 0.50 -14.51 -10.42
CA TRP A 89 1.02 -14.62 -11.78
C TRP A 89 1.55 -16.03 -12.10
N LEU A 90 2.27 -16.68 -11.17
CA LEU A 90 2.74 -18.07 -11.36
C LEU A 90 1.61 -19.09 -11.46
N THR A 91 0.45 -18.81 -10.86
CA THR A 91 -0.72 -19.70 -10.95
C THR A 91 -1.23 -19.80 -12.39
N ILE A 92 -1.12 -18.70 -13.16
CA ILE A 92 -1.54 -18.62 -14.56
C ILE A 92 -0.36 -18.92 -15.50
N ASN A 93 0.87 -18.63 -15.08
CA ASN A 93 2.11 -18.81 -15.83
C ASN A 93 3.04 -19.78 -15.08
N PRO A 94 2.83 -21.11 -15.19
CA PRO A 94 3.53 -22.12 -14.40
C PRO A 94 4.99 -22.37 -14.86
N VAL A 95 5.75 -21.29 -15.10
CA VAL A 95 7.13 -21.35 -15.60
C VAL A 95 8.04 -22.13 -14.65
N ASN A 96 7.80 -22.05 -13.35
CA ASN A 96 8.49 -22.82 -12.32
C ASN A 96 8.35 -24.33 -12.55
N PHE A 97 7.15 -24.81 -12.89
CA PHE A 97 6.92 -26.23 -13.15
C PHE A 97 7.57 -26.67 -14.46
N LYS A 98 7.49 -25.85 -15.51
CA LYS A 98 8.17 -26.14 -16.79
C LYS A 98 9.68 -26.27 -16.61
N VAL A 99 10.28 -25.37 -15.82
CA VAL A 99 11.72 -25.41 -15.52
C VAL A 99 12.06 -26.68 -14.73
N ASN A 100 11.32 -26.99 -13.67
CA ASN A 100 11.56 -28.17 -12.85
C ASN A 100 11.40 -29.50 -13.62
N LEU A 101 10.50 -29.54 -14.60
CA LEU A 101 10.29 -30.70 -15.47
C LEU A 101 11.27 -30.77 -16.66
N GLY A 102 12.12 -29.76 -16.86
CA GLY A 102 13.07 -29.71 -17.97
C GLY A 102 12.42 -29.44 -19.35
N VAL A 103 11.18 -28.96 -19.38
CA VAL A 103 10.43 -28.66 -20.62
C VAL A 103 10.29 -27.16 -20.90
N ALA A 104 10.91 -26.33 -20.08
CA ALA A 104 10.91 -24.87 -20.23
C ALA A 104 11.61 -24.43 -21.52
N THR A 105 10.97 -23.54 -22.26
CA THR A 105 11.62 -22.78 -23.32
C THR A 105 12.64 -21.79 -22.72
N PRO A 106 13.58 -21.24 -23.50
CA PRO A 106 14.46 -20.17 -23.03
C PRO A 106 13.70 -18.95 -22.47
N ALA A 107 12.53 -18.64 -23.04
CA ALA A 107 11.67 -17.57 -22.53
C ALA A 107 11.06 -17.91 -21.15
N ASP A 108 10.61 -19.16 -20.95
CA ASP A 108 10.13 -19.61 -19.64
C ASP A 108 11.23 -19.54 -18.57
N GLN A 109 12.47 -19.91 -18.94
CA GLN A 109 13.62 -19.82 -18.03
C GLN A 109 13.94 -18.37 -17.64
N ALA A 110 13.94 -17.45 -18.61
CA ALA A 110 14.16 -16.04 -18.35
C ALA A 110 13.05 -15.44 -17.46
N ALA A 111 11.78 -15.79 -17.72
CA ALA A 111 10.66 -15.35 -16.91
C ALA A 111 10.74 -15.90 -15.47
N TRP A 112 11.15 -17.16 -15.30
CA TRP A 112 11.36 -17.76 -13.97
C TRP A 112 12.48 -17.06 -13.20
N LEU A 113 13.61 -16.78 -13.85
CA LEU A 113 14.71 -16.04 -13.23
C LEU A 113 14.28 -14.63 -12.81
N ALA A 114 13.56 -13.90 -13.68
CA ALA A 114 13.06 -12.56 -13.39
C ALA A 114 12.08 -12.56 -12.21
N TYR A 115 11.19 -13.56 -12.13
CA TYR A 115 10.31 -13.76 -10.98
C TYR A 115 11.10 -13.91 -9.67
N GLN A 116 12.12 -14.78 -9.66
CA GLN A 116 12.93 -15.04 -8.46
C GLN A 116 13.67 -13.76 -8.01
N GLN A 117 14.27 -13.04 -8.95
CA GLN A 117 14.95 -11.77 -8.67
C GLN A 117 13.99 -10.73 -8.09
N TYR A 118 12.78 -10.61 -8.66
CA TYR A 118 11.73 -9.72 -8.14
C TYR A 118 11.32 -10.10 -6.71
N HIS A 119 11.07 -11.38 -6.46
CA HIS A 119 10.65 -11.85 -5.14
C HIS A 119 11.71 -11.56 -4.06
N ILE A 120 12.99 -11.77 -4.38
CA ILE A 120 14.11 -11.43 -3.50
C ILE A 120 14.13 -9.92 -3.26
N ALA A 121 14.13 -9.12 -4.32
CA ALA A 121 14.21 -7.66 -4.22
C ALA A 121 13.06 -7.06 -3.39
N VAL A 122 11.84 -7.59 -3.51
CA VAL A 122 10.68 -7.13 -2.71
C VAL A 122 10.82 -7.55 -1.25
N SER A 123 11.39 -8.73 -0.98
CA SER A 123 11.60 -9.21 0.40
C SER A 123 12.73 -8.45 1.11
N ASP A 124 13.69 -7.93 0.34
CA ASP A 124 14.87 -7.22 0.84
C ASP A 124 14.71 -5.69 0.91
N VAL A 125 13.51 -5.15 0.68
CA VAL A 125 13.25 -3.69 0.79
C VAL A 125 13.63 -3.11 2.15
N LYS A 126 13.59 -3.94 3.21
CA LYS A 126 14.04 -3.58 4.57
C LYS A 126 15.53 -3.28 4.71
N THR A 127 16.32 -3.63 3.70
CA THR A 127 17.76 -3.38 3.65
C THR A 127 18.11 -2.08 2.91
N GLN A 128 17.13 -1.42 2.30
CA GLN A 128 17.34 -0.16 1.61
C GLN A 128 17.63 0.97 2.59
N ALA A 129 18.39 1.97 2.12
CA ALA A 129 18.58 3.21 2.86
C ALA A 129 17.23 3.90 3.09
N ASP A 130 17.09 4.56 4.24
CA ASP A 130 15.88 5.31 4.64
C ASP A 130 14.61 4.45 4.85
N TYR A 131 14.76 3.13 4.94
CA TYR A 131 13.67 2.27 5.41
C TYR A 131 13.21 2.70 6.82
N PRO A 132 11.89 2.74 7.11
CA PRO A 132 10.74 2.40 6.26
C PRO A 132 10.12 3.59 5.51
N TYR A 133 10.71 4.78 5.57
CA TYR A 133 10.10 6.02 5.10
C TYR A 133 10.11 6.13 3.58
N THR A 134 11.25 5.83 2.96
CA THR A 134 11.41 5.85 1.50
C THR A 134 11.82 4.47 1.01
N ILE A 135 11.04 3.89 0.09
CA ILE A 135 11.32 2.58 -0.51
C ILE A 135 11.36 2.71 -2.03
N ASN A 136 12.49 2.34 -2.62
CA ASN A 136 12.61 2.11 -4.06
C ASN A 136 12.02 0.73 -4.37
N TRP A 137 10.72 0.71 -4.67
CA TRP A 137 10.01 -0.53 -4.93
C TRP A 137 10.49 -1.21 -6.22
N PRO A 138 10.81 -2.51 -6.18
CA PRO A 138 11.09 -3.28 -7.39
C PRO A 138 9.90 -3.25 -8.34
N VAL A 139 10.20 -3.17 -9.64
CA VAL A 139 9.20 -3.24 -10.73
C VAL A 139 8.95 -4.70 -11.07
N ALA A 140 7.67 -5.09 -11.14
CA ALA A 140 7.31 -6.45 -11.54
C ALA A 140 7.68 -6.67 -13.02
N PRO A 141 8.41 -7.75 -13.37
CA PRO A 141 8.86 -7.99 -14.74
C PRO A 141 7.83 -8.73 -15.61
N PHE A 142 6.59 -8.87 -15.14
CA PHE A 142 5.56 -9.74 -15.70
C PHE A 142 4.16 -9.14 -15.63
#